data_AF-A0A231V0S2-F1
#
_entry.id   AF-A0A231V0S2-F1
#
_cell.length_a   1.000
_cell.length_b   1.000
_cell.length_c   1.000
_cell.angle_alpha   90.00
_cell.angle_beta   90.00
_cell.angle_gamma   90.00
#
_symmetry.space_group_name_H-M   'P 1'
#
loop_
_entity.id
_entity.type
_entity.pdbx_description
1 polymer ?
#
loop_
_entity_poly.entity_id
_entity_poly.type
_entity_poly.pdbx_seq_one_letter_code
_entity_poly.pdbx_strand_id
1 'polypeptide(L)'
;MRGSWAVNEPIEGNPPRGASPSLTRLPTQAIASLELVIEGMLQQHRLLELLCDNLELVADELAGEPNRQTYLHIARALPAAIADAHRFEERHVFPLWRRVSPDHEETLARLGLEHVADESYADELAEALRDHVAGRGRLDAEALGYMLRGFFEGLRRHLAFERDHLIPILRQEMRAAS
;
A
#
# COMPACT_ATOMS: atom_id res chain seq x y z
N MET A 1 58.97 21.68 -35.39
CA MET A 1 57.58 22.19 -35.31
C MET A 1 57.00 21.64 -34.02
N ARG A 2 57.14 22.28 -32.85
CA ARG A 2 56.40 23.43 -32.27
C ARG A 2 54.88 23.22 -32.14
N GLY A 3 54.43 23.29 -30.87
CA GLY A 3 53.05 23.37 -30.35
C GLY A 3 52.85 22.34 -29.24
N SER A 4 53.19 22.52 -27.95
CA SER A 4 52.93 23.60 -26.96
C SER A 4 51.45 23.84 -26.65
N TRP A 5 50.91 23.11 -25.68
CA TRP A 5 49.84 23.61 -24.78
C TRP A 5 50.10 23.10 -23.35
N ALA A 6 49.79 23.94 -22.38
CA ALA A 6 50.40 24.07 -21.06
C ALA A 6 49.88 23.09 -19.99
N VAL A 7 50.62 23.08 -18.88
CA VAL A 7 50.36 22.37 -17.62
C VAL A 7 49.52 23.24 -16.68
N ASN A 8 48.72 22.56 -15.84
CA ASN A 8 47.99 22.96 -14.62
C ASN A 8 46.64 23.68 -14.75
N GLU A 9 45.62 23.06 -14.13
CA GLU A 9 44.83 23.56 -12.98
C GLU A 9 44.13 22.33 -12.32
N PRO A 10 43.98 22.26 -10.98
CA PRO A 10 43.24 21.20 -10.29
C PRO A 10 41.73 21.36 -10.49
N ILE A 11 41.03 20.26 -10.77
CA ILE A 11 39.57 20.26 -10.88
C ILE A 11 38.98 20.48 -9.48
N GLU A 12 38.52 21.70 -9.22
CA GLU A 12 37.78 22.07 -8.02
C GLU A 12 36.50 21.23 -7.87
N GLY A 13 36.30 20.71 -6.65
CA GLY A 13 34.99 20.61 -6.04
C GLY A 13 34.02 19.56 -6.59
N ASN A 14 34.25 18.29 -6.28
CA ASN A 14 33.10 17.40 -6.07
C ASN A 14 32.39 17.90 -4.78
N PRO A 15 31.10 18.29 -4.81
CA PRO A 15 30.41 18.71 -3.60
C PRO A 15 30.37 17.54 -2.60
N PRO A 16 30.41 17.81 -1.28
CA PRO A 16 30.27 16.76 -0.29
C PRO A 16 28.91 16.07 -0.46
N ARG A 17 28.93 14.74 -0.63
CA ARG A 17 27.73 13.91 -0.40
C ARG A 17 27.40 14.03 1.08
N GLY A 18 26.40 14.84 1.39
CA GLY A 18 26.03 15.11 2.77
C GLY A 18 25.32 16.45 2.94
N ALA A 19 24.34 16.75 2.10
CA ALA A 19 23.31 17.70 2.46
C ALA A 19 22.04 16.87 2.70
N SER A 20 21.78 16.54 3.96
CA SER A 20 20.42 16.19 4.38
C SER A 20 19.51 17.34 3.91
N PRO A 21 18.35 17.07 3.29
CA PRO A 21 17.46 18.14 2.89
C PRO A 21 17.13 18.94 4.15
N SER A 22 17.30 20.26 4.07
CA SER A 22 16.98 21.18 5.16
C SER A 22 15.52 20.98 5.57
N LEU A 23 15.31 20.28 6.67
CA LEU A 23 14.01 20.03 7.30
C LEU A 23 13.47 21.37 7.80
N THR A 24 12.77 22.08 6.93
CA THR A 24 12.03 23.28 7.33
C THR A 24 10.92 22.82 8.26
N ARG A 25 10.96 23.24 9.54
CA ARG A 25 9.97 22.86 10.55
C ARG A 25 8.56 23.11 10.04
N LEU A 26 7.71 22.07 10.02
CA LEU A 26 6.34 22.18 9.54
C LEU A 26 5.48 23.05 10.47
N PRO A 27 4.47 23.76 9.94
CA PRO A 27 3.53 24.50 10.77
C PRO A 27 2.65 23.55 11.60
N THR A 28 2.15 24.00 12.76
CA THR A 28 1.32 23.20 13.69
C THR A 28 0.11 22.54 13.01
N GLN A 29 -0.54 23.22 12.06
CA GLN A 29 -1.67 22.66 11.31
C GLN A 29 -1.26 21.49 10.40
N ALA A 30 -0.04 21.51 9.86
CA ALA A 30 0.47 20.41 9.06
C ALA A 30 0.83 19.20 9.94
N ILE A 31 1.33 19.43 11.16
CA ILE A 31 1.56 18.37 12.16
C ILE A 31 0.24 17.69 12.54
N ALA A 32 -0.80 18.47 12.86
CA ALA A 32 -2.13 17.92 13.16
C ALA A 32 -2.74 17.16 11.97
N SER A 33 -2.51 17.63 10.74
CA SER A 33 -2.92 16.91 9.53
C SER A 33 -2.18 15.58 9.36
N LEU A 34 -0.87 15.54 9.65
CA LEU A 34 -0.07 14.32 9.61
C LEU A 34 -0.54 13.28 10.63
N GLU A 35 -0.81 13.72 11.86
CA GLU A 35 -1.33 12.86 12.92
C GLU A 35 -2.65 12.21 12.50
N LEU A 36 -3.60 13.01 11.99
CA LEU A 36 -4.90 12.51 11.50
C LEU A 36 -4.74 11.51 10.34
N VAL A 37 -3.81 11.75 9.42
CA VAL A 37 -3.54 10.82 8.31
C VAL A 37 -2.96 9.51 8.82
N ILE A 38 -1.99 9.55 9.73
CA ILE A 38 -1.41 8.34 10.34
C ILE A 38 -2.47 7.54 11.10
N GLU A 39 -3.33 8.22 11.87
CA GLU A 39 -4.44 7.57 12.58
C GLU A 39 -5.45 6.91 11.64
N GLY A 40 -5.84 7.60 10.56
CA GLY A 40 -6.72 7.06 9.54
C GLY A 40 -6.14 5.83 8.86
N MET A 41 -4.85 5.88 8.50
CA MET A 41 -4.14 4.76 7.89
C MET A 41 -4.09 3.53 8.83
N LEU A 42 -3.78 3.74 10.11
CA LEU A 42 -3.80 2.67 11.12
C LEU A 42 -5.20 2.09 11.32
N GLN A 43 -6.26 2.89 11.18
CA GLN A 43 -7.63 2.41 11.23
C GLN A 43 -7.96 1.52 10.04
N GLN A 44 -7.54 1.91 8.84
CA GLN A 44 -7.74 1.12 7.62
C GLN A 44 -6.97 -0.19 7.68
N HIS A 45 -5.72 -0.18 8.15
CA HIS A 45 -4.94 -1.39 8.36
C HIS A 45 -5.66 -2.41 9.23
N ARG A 46 -6.21 -1.99 10.38
CA ARG A 46 -6.99 -2.89 11.26
C ARG A 46 -8.22 -3.48 10.56
N LEU A 47 -8.90 -2.70 9.73
CA LEU A 47 -10.07 -3.18 8.99
C LEU A 47 -9.67 -4.19 7.91
N LEU A 48 -8.57 -3.93 7.20
CA LEU A 48 -8.05 -4.82 6.17
C LEU A 48 -7.44 -6.10 6.74
N GLU A 49 -6.76 -6.02 7.88
CA GLU A 49 -6.28 -7.20 8.63
C GLU A 49 -7.45 -8.11 9.01
N LEU A 50 -8.53 -7.55 9.56
CA LEU A 50 -9.75 -8.31 9.86
C LEU A 50 -10.39 -8.92 8.60
N LEU A 51 -10.36 -8.21 7.47
CA LEU A 51 -10.84 -8.73 6.20
C LEU A 51 -9.98 -9.92 5.72
N CYS A 52 -8.65 -9.83 5.83
CA CYS A 52 -7.74 -10.93 5.53
C CYS A 52 -8.04 -12.17 6.38
N ASP A 53 -8.27 -12.00 7.68
CA ASP A 53 -8.59 -13.11 8.59
C ASP A 53 -9.91 -13.79 8.20
N ASN A 54 -10.91 -13.00 7.78
CA ASN A 54 -12.17 -13.53 7.28
C ASN A 54 -12.01 -14.27 5.93
N LEU A 55 -11.16 -13.78 5.03
CA LEU A 55 -10.85 -14.45 3.76
C LEU A 55 -10.12 -15.77 3.98
N GLU A 56 -9.20 -15.81 4.94
CA GLU A 56 -8.48 -17.03 5.33
C GLU A 56 -9.44 -18.07 5.91
N LEU A 57 -10.33 -17.67 6.81
CA LEU A 57 -11.37 -18.56 7.34
C LEU A 57 -12.27 -19.13 6.23
N VAL A 58 -12.70 -18.29 5.29
CA VAL A 58 -13.45 -18.77 4.11
C VAL A 58 -12.63 -19.79 3.33
N ALA A 59 -11.35 -19.50 3.07
CA ALA A 59 -10.48 -20.35 2.28
C ALA A 59 -10.19 -21.71 2.93
N ASP A 60 -10.19 -21.78 4.26
CA ASP A 60 -10.03 -23.03 5.04
C ASP A 60 -11.32 -23.86 5.09
N GLU A 61 -12.48 -23.20 5.06
CA GLU A 61 -13.80 -23.85 5.16
C GLU A 61 -14.36 -24.32 3.80
N LEU A 62 -13.72 -24.01 2.68
CA LEU A 62 -14.22 -24.30 1.32
C LEU A 62 -14.53 -25.79 1.04
N ALA A 63 -13.83 -26.72 1.70
CA ALA A 63 -14.07 -28.15 1.55
C ALA A 63 -15.26 -28.67 2.41
N GLY A 64 -15.79 -27.82 3.31
CA GLY A 64 -16.91 -28.13 4.20
C GLY A 64 -18.26 -27.60 3.70
N GLU A 65 -19.21 -27.44 4.61
CA GLU A 65 -20.47 -26.75 4.32
C GLU A 65 -20.29 -25.23 4.46
N PRO A 66 -20.34 -24.45 3.35
CA PRO A 66 -20.04 -23.04 3.40
C PRO A 66 -21.12 -22.25 4.15
N ASN A 67 -20.71 -21.40 5.08
CA ASN A 67 -21.59 -20.38 5.63
C ASN A 67 -21.89 -19.32 4.55
N ARG A 68 -22.95 -19.56 3.77
CA ARG A 68 -23.34 -18.72 2.62
C ARG A 68 -23.52 -17.25 3.00
N GLN A 69 -23.95 -16.95 4.22
CA GLN A 69 -24.10 -15.58 4.72
C GLN A 69 -22.73 -14.89 4.79
N THR A 70 -21.72 -15.56 5.34
CA THR A 70 -20.34 -15.05 5.46
C THR A 70 -19.73 -14.78 4.10
N TYR A 71 -19.88 -15.72 3.16
CA TYR A 71 -19.33 -15.59 1.81
C TYR A 71 -19.93 -14.40 1.07
N LEU A 72 -21.26 -14.24 1.11
CA LEU A 72 -21.96 -13.13 0.47
C LEU A 72 -21.64 -11.78 1.14
N HIS A 73 -21.44 -11.78 2.46
CA HIS A 73 -21.02 -10.58 3.18
C HIS A 73 -19.64 -10.13 2.71
N ILE A 74 -18.66 -11.04 2.67
CA ILE A 74 -17.30 -10.77 2.21
C ILE A 74 -17.30 -10.34 0.75
N ALA A 75 -17.99 -11.08 -0.12
CA ALA A 75 -18.10 -10.76 -1.55
C ALA A 75 -18.72 -9.37 -1.82
N ARG A 76 -19.52 -8.84 -0.89
CA ARG A 76 -20.06 -7.47 -1.00
C ARG A 76 -19.10 -6.42 -0.44
N ALA A 77 -18.42 -6.74 0.66
CA ALA A 77 -17.57 -5.79 1.37
C ALA A 77 -16.19 -5.62 0.72
N LEU A 78 -15.64 -6.70 0.16
CA LEU A 78 -14.25 -6.77 -0.29
C LEU A 78 -13.88 -5.67 -1.30
N PRO A 79 -14.56 -5.51 -2.46
CA PRO A 79 -14.16 -4.49 -3.43
C PRO A 79 -14.23 -3.06 -2.88
N ALA A 80 -15.28 -2.77 -2.11
CA ALA A 80 -15.47 -1.45 -1.52
C ALA A 80 -14.38 -1.12 -0.49
N ALA A 81 -14.05 -2.09 0.38
CA ALA A 81 -13.04 -1.91 1.42
C ALA A 81 -11.64 -1.63 0.83
N ILE A 82 -11.25 -2.38 -0.20
CA ILE A 82 -9.97 -2.21 -0.89
C ILE A 82 -9.90 -0.85 -1.59
N ALA A 83 -10.93 -0.52 -2.37
CA ALA A 83 -10.95 0.73 -3.09
C ALA A 83 -11.05 1.96 -2.15
N ASP A 84 -11.70 1.85 -0.99
CA ASP A 84 -11.72 2.90 0.02
C ASP A 84 -10.35 3.10 0.68
N ALA A 85 -9.60 2.01 0.92
CA ALA A 85 -8.23 2.07 1.42
C ALA A 85 -7.29 2.79 0.46
N HIS A 86 -7.20 2.30 -0.79
CA HIS A 86 -6.36 2.91 -1.81
C HIS A 86 -6.72 4.37 -2.10
N ARG A 87 -8.03 4.70 -2.17
CA ARG A 87 -8.46 6.10 -2.34
C ARG A 87 -7.99 6.99 -1.21
N PHE A 88 -7.97 6.50 0.04
CA PHE A 88 -7.45 7.29 1.15
C PHE A 88 -5.95 7.51 0.99
N GLU A 89 -5.20 6.45 0.68
CA GLU A 89 -3.76 6.52 0.50
C GLU A 89 -3.39 7.49 -0.62
N GLU A 90 -4.00 7.36 -1.78
CA GLU A 90 -3.74 8.22 -2.94
C GLU A 90 -4.12 9.68 -2.70
N ARG A 91 -5.20 9.94 -1.95
CA ARG A 91 -5.67 11.30 -1.67
C ARG A 91 -4.91 11.99 -0.54
N HIS A 92 -4.45 11.23 0.45
CA HIS A 92 -3.94 11.79 1.70
C HIS A 92 -2.51 11.39 2.01
N VAL A 93 -2.16 10.11 1.83
CA VAL A 93 -0.87 9.55 2.22
C VAL A 93 0.19 9.85 1.15
N PHE A 94 -0.06 9.49 -0.11
CA PHE A 94 0.90 9.65 -1.21
C PHE A 94 1.33 11.12 -1.40
N PRO A 95 0.45 12.13 -1.36
CA PRO A 95 0.86 13.53 -1.46
C PRO A 95 1.79 13.99 -0.33
N LEU A 96 1.59 13.46 0.88
CA LEU A 96 2.48 13.76 2.02
C LEU A 96 3.82 13.07 1.85
N TRP A 97 3.82 11.80 1.44
CA TRP A 97 5.04 11.05 1.21
C TRP A 97 5.92 11.71 0.15
N ARG A 98 5.36 12.16 -0.98
CA ARG A 98 6.08 12.91 -2.02
C ARG A 98 6.80 14.15 -1.48
N ARG A 99 6.20 14.84 -0.51
CA ARG A 99 6.78 16.06 0.08
C ARG A 99 7.96 15.76 0.98
N VAL A 100 7.90 14.67 1.72
CA VAL A 100 8.90 14.33 2.74
C VAL A 100 9.98 13.37 2.24
N SER A 101 9.72 12.66 1.15
CA SER A 101 10.64 11.70 0.57
C SER A 101 10.54 11.67 -0.97
N PRO A 102 11.08 12.71 -1.64
CA PRO A 102 10.95 12.87 -3.08
C PRO A 102 11.67 11.79 -3.91
N ASP A 103 12.64 11.10 -3.31
CA ASP A 103 13.42 10.03 -3.97
C ASP A 103 12.61 8.73 -4.17
N HIS A 104 11.36 8.67 -3.70
CA HIS A 104 10.50 7.48 -3.75
C HIS A 104 9.35 7.55 -4.79
N GLU A 105 9.39 8.45 -5.76
CA GLU A 105 8.30 8.57 -6.76
C GLU A 105 8.10 7.26 -7.55
N GLU A 106 9.17 6.53 -7.88
CA GLU A 106 9.05 5.22 -8.55
C GLU A 106 8.31 4.19 -7.68
N THR A 107 8.51 4.24 -6.36
CA THR A 107 7.79 3.37 -5.42
C THR A 107 6.31 3.72 -5.38
N LEU A 108 5.97 5.01 -5.32
CA LEU A 108 4.58 5.47 -5.36
C LEU A 108 3.87 5.12 -6.68
N ALA A 109 4.57 5.26 -7.81
CA ALA A 109 4.03 4.88 -9.10
C ALA A 109 3.76 3.37 -9.18
N ARG A 110 4.68 2.55 -8.64
CA ARG A 110 4.47 1.10 -8.55
C ARG A 110 3.28 0.74 -7.65
N LEU A 111 3.17 1.34 -6.46
CA LEU A 111 2.05 1.12 -5.55
C LEU A 111 0.71 1.46 -6.22
N GLY A 112 0.64 2.58 -6.95
CA GLY A 112 -0.58 2.92 -7.70
C GLY A 112 -0.95 1.90 -8.77
N LEU A 113 0.02 1.23 -9.40
CA LEU A 113 -0.25 0.12 -10.32
C LEU A 113 -0.69 -1.15 -9.59
N GLU A 114 -0.08 -1.44 -8.44
CA GLU A 114 -0.47 -2.53 -7.54
C GLU A 114 -1.92 -2.33 -7.07
N HIS A 115 -2.33 -1.11 -6.71
CA HIS A 115 -3.71 -0.78 -6.31
C HIS A 115 -4.74 -1.14 -7.40
N VAL A 116 -4.46 -0.77 -8.65
CA VAL A 116 -5.34 -1.09 -9.79
C VAL A 116 -5.47 -2.61 -9.95
N ALA A 117 -4.36 -3.34 -9.82
CA ALA A 117 -4.38 -4.80 -9.91
C ALA A 117 -5.17 -5.44 -8.76
N ASP A 118 -4.95 -4.95 -7.53
CA ASP A 118 -5.62 -5.45 -6.32
C ASP A 118 -7.13 -5.14 -6.33
N GLU A 119 -7.55 -3.96 -6.82
CA GLU A 119 -8.97 -3.64 -6.99
C GLU A 119 -9.64 -4.56 -8.02
N SER A 120 -9.00 -4.79 -9.17
CA SER A 120 -9.51 -5.73 -10.18
C SER A 120 -9.61 -7.14 -9.62
N TYR A 121 -8.61 -7.58 -8.86
CA TYR A 121 -8.61 -8.92 -8.28
C TYR A 121 -9.67 -9.06 -7.17
N ALA A 122 -9.91 -8.02 -6.38
CA ALA A 122 -10.99 -7.98 -5.40
C ALA A 122 -12.37 -8.15 -6.05
N ASP A 123 -12.61 -7.53 -7.21
CA ASP A 123 -13.85 -7.69 -7.98
C ASP A 123 -14.02 -9.11 -8.52
N GLU A 124 -12.96 -9.71 -9.09
CA GLU A 124 -12.97 -11.09 -9.57
C GLU A 124 -13.24 -12.09 -8.44
N LEU A 125 -12.60 -11.91 -7.28
CA LEU A 125 -12.85 -12.74 -6.09
C LEU A 125 -14.28 -12.62 -5.58
N ALA A 126 -14.80 -11.39 -5.57
CA ALA A 126 -16.17 -11.14 -5.17
C ALA A 126 -17.17 -11.85 -6.09
N GLU A 127 -16.92 -11.87 -7.40
CA GLU A 127 -17.72 -12.63 -8.36
C GLU A 127 -17.60 -14.15 -8.13
N ALA A 128 -16.37 -14.66 -8.00
CA ALA A 128 -16.10 -16.07 -7.76
C ALA A 128 -16.80 -16.59 -6.49
N LEU A 129 -16.78 -15.82 -5.40
CA LEU A 129 -17.50 -16.15 -4.17
C LEU A 129 -19.01 -16.20 -4.37
N ARG A 130 -19.59 -15.23 -5.09
CA ARG A 130 -21.04 -15.21 -5.38
C ARG A 130 -21.46 -16.42 -6.21
N ASP A 131 -20.68 -16.76 -7.22
CA ASP A 131 -20.98 -17.90 -8.09
C ASP A 131 -20.79 -19.24 -7.38
N HIS A 132 -19.76 -19.37 -6.55
CA HIS A 132 -19.57 -20.54 -5.69
C HIS A 132 -20.77 -20.76 -4.77
N VAL A 133 -21.20 -19.72 -4.05
CA VAL A 133 -22.40 -19.78 -3.21
C VAL A 133 -23.62 -20.18 -4.03
N ALA A 134 -23.82 -19.60 -5.22
CA ALA A 134 -24.97 -19.88 -6.08
C ALA A 134 -24.96 -21.28 -6.73
N GLY A 135 -23.91 -22.08 -6.55
CA GLY A 135 -23.76 -23.36 -7.23
C GLY A 135 -23.55 -23.22 -8.74
N ARG A 136 -23.10 -22.04 -9.20
CA ARG A 136 -22.78 -21.73 -10.59
C ARG A 136 -21.28 -21.52 -10.83
N GLY A 137 -20.47 -21.69 -9.78
CA GLY A 137 -19.03 -21.53 -9.82
C GLY A 137 -18.39 -22.43 -10.87
N ARG A 138 -17.56 -21.83 -11.73
CA ARG A 138 -16.69 -22.57 -12.66
C ARG A 138 -15.43 -23.09 -12.00
N LEU A 139 -15.08 -22.51 -10.85
CA LEU A 139 -13.93 -22.90 -10.03
C LEU A 139 -14.36 -23.97 -9.04
N ASP A 140 -13.54 -25.00 -8.88
CA ASP A 140 -13.65 -25.90 -7.75
C ASP A 140 -13.18 -25.22 -6.45
N ALA A 141 -13.40 -25.89 -5.33
CA ALA A 141 -13.01 -25.40 -4.00
C ALA A 141 -11.50 -25.15 -3.89
N GLU A 142 -10.67 -25.94 -4.57
CA GLU A 142 -9.21 -25.80 -4.53
C GLU A 142 -8.77 -24.52 -5.25
N ALA A 143 -9.27 -24.29 -6.46
CA ALA A 143 -8.93 -23.11 -7.25
C ALA A 143 -9.43 -21.82 -6.58
N LEU A 144 -10.65 -21.81 -6.03
CA LEU A 144 -11.15 -20.67 -5.27
C LEU A 144 -10.31 -20.42 -4.01
N GLY A 145 -9.92 -21.49 -3.30
CA GLY A 145 -9.05 -21.43 -2.14
C GLY A 145 -7.66 -20.88 -2.45
N TYR A 146 -7.12 -21.21 -3.62
CA TYR A 146 -5.86 -20.66 -4.12
C TYR A 146 -5.97 -19.16 -4.40
N MET A 147 -7.05 -18.73 -5.05
CA MET A 147 -7.27 -17.30 -5.34
C MET A 147 -7.39 -16.46 -4.05
N LEU A 148 -8.18 -16.94 -3.08
CA LEU A 148 -8.35 -16.26 -1.79
C LEU A 148 -7.00 -16.11 -1.07
N ARG A 149 -6.21 -17.19 -1.00
CA ARG A 149 -4.88 -17.19 -0.37
C ARG A 149 -3.93 -16.22 -1.05
N GLY A 150 -3.85 -16.27 -2.37
CA GLY A 150 -3.01 -15.34 -3.13
C GLY A 150 -3.36 -13.87 -2.85
N PHE A 151 -4.66 -13.56 -2.73
CA PHE A 151 -5.11 -12.20 -2.45
C PHE A 151 -4.80 -11.76 -1.02
N PHE A 152 -5.21 -12.50 0.02
CA PHE A 152 -5.00 -12.04 1.40
C PHE A 152 -3.52 -12.06 1.79
N GLU A 153 -2.70 -12.98 1.25
CA GLU A 153 -1.25 -12.96 1.45
C GLU A 153 -0.59 -11.76 0.76
N GLY A 154 -1.07 -11.40 -0.44
CA GLY A 154 -0.67 -10.18 -1.13
C GLY A 154 -0.98 -8.94 -0.31
N LEU A 155 -2.23 -8.81 0.15
CA LEU A 155 -2.68 -7.68 0.95
C LEU A 155 -1.92 -7.59 2.29
N ARG A 156 -1.68 -8.70 2.98
CA ARG A 156 -0.85 -8.71 4.21
C ARG A 156 0.57 -8.21 3.95
N ARG A 157 1.18 -8.53 2.80
CA ARG A 157 2.51 -8.00 2.43
C ARG A 157 2.45 -6.51 2.11
N HIS A 158 1.39 -6.04 1.46
CA HIS A 158 1.17 -4.62 1.22
C HIS A 158 1.07 -3.84 2.55
N LEU A 159 0.20 -4.29 3.47
CA LEU A 159 0.04 -3.68 4.79
C LEU A 159 1.34 -3.71 5.61
N ALA A 160 2.10 -4.80 5.54
CA ALA A 160 3.39 -4.90 6.20
C ALA A 160 4.38 -3.87 5.64
N PHE A 161 4.45 -3.71 4.32
CA PHE A 161 5.30 -2.69 3.69
C PHE A 161 4.94 -1.28 4.20
N GLU A 162 3.65 -0.94 4.22
CA GLU A 162 3.20 0.36 4.68
C GLU A 162 3.51 0.60 6.16
N ARG A 163 3.27 -0.41 7.01
CA ARG A 163 3.57 -0.35 8.44
C ARG A 163 5.07 -0.21 8.72
N ASP A 164 5.90 -0.93 7.97
CA ASP A 164 7.33 -1.07 8.27
C ASP A 164 8.18 0.01 7.56
N HIS A 165 7.64 0.66 6.52
CA HIS A 165 8.36 1.68 5.75
C HIS A 165 7.62 3.02 5.66
N LEU A 166 6.35 3.02 5.25
CA LEU A 166 5.61 4.26 4.99
C LEU A 166 5.31 5.02 6.29
N ILE A 167 4.63 4.39 7.24
CA ILE A 167 4.25 5.01 8.52
C ILE A 167 5.47 5.53 9.29
N PRO A 168 6.61 4.79 9.40
CA PRO A 168 7.81 5.30 10.04
C PRO A 168 8.37 6.58 9.42
N ILE A 169 8.33 6.72 8.09
CA ILE A 169 8.75 7.95 7.40
C ILE A 169 7.86 9.12 7.83
N LEU A 170 6.54 8.96 7.78
CA LEU A 170 5.61 10.03 8.19
C LEU A 170 5.78 10.40 9.67
N ARG A 171 6.00 9.42 10.55
CA ARG A 171 6.27 9.66 11.98
C ARG A 171 7.59 10.36 12.22
N GLN A 172 8.63 10.05 11.45
CA GLN A 172 9.92 10.72 11.56
C GLN A 172 9.79 12.21 11.25
N GLU A 173 9.04 12.54 10.20
CA GLU A 173 8.75 13.92 9.81
C GLU A 173 7.94 14.67 10.85
N MET A 174 6.91 14.03 11.41
CA MET A 174 6.12 14.59 12.51
C MET A 174 6.99 14.90 13.74
N ARG A 175 7.94 14.02 14.09
CA ARG A 175 8.90 14.24 15.19
C ARG A 175 9.90 15.36 14.89
N ALA A 176 10.41 15.44 13.67
CA ALA A 176 11.34 16.48 13.26
C ALA A 176 10.69 17.88 13.23
N ALA A 177 9.38 17.94 13.04
CA ALA A 177 8.60 19.17 13.05
C ALA A 177 8.16 19.65 14.45
N SER A 178 8.22 18.79 15.47
CA SER A 178 7.87 19.11 16.86
C SER A 178 8.98 19.90 17.59
#